data_AF-A0A0P4RDG2-F1
#
_entry.id   AF-A0A0P4RDG2-F1
#
_cell.length_a   1.000
_cell.length_b   1.000
_cell.length_c   1.000
_cell.angle_alpha   90.00
_cell.angle_beta   90.00
_cell.angle_gamma   90.00
#
_symmetry.space_group_name_H-M   'P 1'
#
loop_
_entity.id
_entity.type
_entity.pdbx_description
1 polymer ?
#
loop_
_entity_poly.entity_id
_entity_poly.type
_entity_poly.pdbx_seq_one_letter_code
_entity_poly.pdbx_strand_id
1 'polypeptide(L)'
;MASRPRGSRPLRTLLAAFVVTSVVVPVSGAARPAAVPAPAPKALAPLRSATPGALAERYAVNRAGIRAAERMAEGHGDRARAEALRGMAGPARQFLFFDGRNGGRTTEVFGDLARAERIAVLVPGSDTHLDRYARLRSGALALQRELGGRSAVLAWVGYRTPSTVSPDVLTPGRAAEAAPGLRAFVGAVAKLRPTARLSVLCHSYGAVVCGRAASGLNVADLVLFGSPGAGVENVSALHTPATVWAGRGDDDWIADVPHGQLQLPFGTLGLGADPVTPEFGARVFAAGPGGHSDYLKPGSVSLRNLARIVSGQAPSEERSDA
;
A
#
# COMPACT_ATOMS: atom_id res chain seq x y z
N MET A 1 8.06 -23.55 51.33
CA MET A 1 6.77 -23.28 50.65
C MET A 1 6.56 -21.77 50.62
N ALA A 2 6.77 -21.14 49.47
CA ALA A 2 6.39 -19.74 49.24
C ALA A 2 5.65 -19.70 47.90
N SER A 3 4.35 -19.50 48.00
CA SER A 3 3.38 -19.47 46.90
C SER A 3 3.47 -18.14 46.15
N ARG A 4 3.70 -18.21 44.83
CA ARG A 4 3.55 -17.08 43.90
C ARG A 4 2.07 -16.64 43.86
N PRO A 5 1.76 -15.32 43.86
CA PRO A 5 0.48 -14.88 43.35
C PRO A 5 0.54 -14.81 41.81
N ARG A 6 -0.28 -15.63 41.17
CA ARG A 6 -0.77 -15.44 39.80
C ARG A 6 -1.90 -14.41 39.86
N GLY A 7 -1.83 -13.39 39.02
CA GLY A 7 -2.94 -12.44 38.79
C GLY A 7 -2.38 -11.17 38.17
N SER A 8 -2.94 -10.57 37.11
CA SER A 8 -4.23 -10.80 36.48
C SER A 8 -4.15 -10.26 35.05
N ARG A 9 -4.34 -11.14 34.06
CA ARG A 9 -4.48 -10.78 32.62
C ARG A 9 -5.86 -10.25 32.16
N PRO A 10 -6.93 -10.08 32.96
CA PRO A 10 -8.21 -9.63 32.42
C PRO A 10 -8.34 -8.09 32.33
N LEU A 11 -7.39 -7.30 32.84
CA LEU A 11 -7.49 -5.83 32.81
C LEU A 11 -7.06 -5.22 31.46
N ARG A 12 -6.26 -5.92 30.66
CA ARG A 12 -5.84 -5.46 29.31
C ARG A 12 -6.87 -5.77 28.23
N THR A 13 -7.68 -6.81 28.38
CA THR A 13 -8.76 -7.16 27.45
C THR A 13 -9.94 -6.19 27.52
N LEU A 14 -10.17 -5.55 28.67
CA LEU A 14 -11.24 -4.55 28.84
C LEU A 14 -10.87 -3.16 28.28
N LEU A 15 -9.59 -2.84 28.10
CA LEU A 15 -9.15 -1.62 27.41
C LEU A 15 -9.13 -1.76 25.88
N ALA A 16 -8.98 -2.98 25.34
CA ALA A 16 -9.09 -3.23 23.91
C ALA A 16 -10.55 -3.15 23.40
N ALA A 17 -11.53 -3.43 24.25
CA ALA A 17 -12.95 -3.32 23.91
C ALA A 17 -13.51 -1.87 23.99
N PHE A 18 -12.79 -0.93 24.62
CA PHE A 18 -13.25 0.44 24.84
C PHE A 18 -12.78 1.47 23.80
N VAL A 19 -12.05 1.05 22.76
CA VAL A 19 -11.67 1.94 21.62
C VAL A 19 -12.74 1.94 20.50
N VAL A 20 -13.81 1.14 20.61
CA VAL A 20 -14.82 1.03 19.54
C VAL A 20 -16.00 2.02 19.67
N THR A 21 -16.09 2.86 20.70
CA THR A 21 -17.27 3.76 20.86
C THR A 21 -16.99 5.20 21.29
N SER A 22 -15.79 5.76 21.10
CA SER A 22 -15.58 7.19 21.38
C SER A 22 -14.47 7.81 20.52
N VAL A 23 -14.84 8.40 19.38
CA VAL A 23 -14.64 9.82 18.99
C VAL A 23 -15.24 9.95 17.58
N VAL A 24 -16.55 10.20 17.49
CA VAL A 24 -17.09 11.00 16.39
C VAL A 24 -17.46 12.35 17.00
N VAL A 25 -16.43 13.13 17.28
CA VAL A 25 -16.61 14.58 17.37
C VAL A 25 -16.56 15.07 15.91
N PRO A 26 -17.61 15.73 15.40
CA PRO A 26 -17.51 16.34 14.09
C PRO A 26 -16.54 17.52 14.24
N VAL A 27 -15.27 17.31 13.87
CA VAL A 27 -14.38 18.42 13.54
C VAL A 27 -14.85 18.97 12.20
N SER A 28 -15.96 19.72 12.26
CA SER A 28 -16.44 20.56 11.18
C SER A 28 -15.46 21.72 11.05
N GLY A 29 -14.49 21.60 10.14
CA GLY A 29 -13.53 22.69 9.88
C GLY A 29 -12.35 22.34 9.00
N ALA A 30 -11.94 21.07 8.90
CA ALA A 30 -10.96 20.66 7.89
C ALA A 30 -11.71 20.32 6.59
N ALA A 31 -11.43 21.04 5.51
CA ALA A 31 -11.88 20.66 4.18
C ALA A 31 -11.51 19.18 3.96
N ARG A 32 -12.51 18.33 3.69
CA ARG A 32 -12.26 16.91 3.37
C ARG A 32 -11.27 16.88 2.18
N PRO A 33 -10.30 15.95 2.12
CA PRO A 33 -9.33 15.86 1.00
C PRO A 33 -9.96 15.81 -0.41
N ALA A 34 -11.27 15.54 -0.48
CA ALA A 34 -12.10 15.53 -1.67
C ALA A 34 -12.49 16.93 -2.22
N ALA A 35 -12.23 18.03 -1.49
CA ALA A 35 -12.74 19.35 -1.84
C ALA A 35 -11.82 20.22 -2.71
N VAL A 36 -10.54 19.87 -2.86
CA VAL A 36 -9.61 20.69 -3.66
C VAL A 36 -9.77 20.41 -5.15
N PRO A 37 -10.10 21.41 -5.98
CA PRO A 37 -10.28 21.21 -7.41
C PRO A 37 -8.95 20.90 -8.09
N ALA A 38 -9.00 20.05 -9.12
CA ALA A 38 -7.86 19.69 -9.95
C ALA A 38 -8.33 19.47 -11.39
N PRO A 39 -7.47 19.72 -12.40
CA PRO A 39 -7.85 19.54 -13.80
C PRO A 39 -8.09 18.07 -14.09
N ALA A 40 -8.93 17.79 -15.09
CA ALA A 40 -9.04 16.43 -15.62
C ALA A 40 -7.66 15.94 -16.09
N PRO A 41 -7.26 14.70 -15.77
CA PRO A 41 -5.98 14.17 -16.20
C PRO A 41 -5.95 14.07 -17.72
N LYS A 42 -4.80 14.39 -18.32
CA LYS A 42 -4.60 14.22 -19.76
C LYS A 42 -4.72 12.73 -20.11
N ALA A 43 -5.57 12.41 -21.07
CA ALA A 43 -5.67 11.04 -21.58
C ALA A 43 -4.32 10.65 -22.21
N LEU A 44 -3.67 9.65 -21.63
CA LEU A 44 -2.41 9.12 -22.12
C LEU A 44 -2.67 7.78 -22.83
N ALA A 45 -2.04 7.59 -23.99
CA ALA A 45 -2.04 6.29 -24.66
C ALA A 45 -1.51 5.19 -23.73
N PRO A 46 -1.93 3.93 -23.88
CA PRO A 46 -1.47 2.83 -23.03
C PRO A 46 0.06 2.75 -22.92
N LEU A 47 0.55 2.28 -21.77
CA LEU A 47 1.98 2.01 -21.55
C LEU A 47 2.43 0.86 -22.46
N ARG A 48 3.07 1.18 -23.59
CA ARG A 48 3.48 0.19 -24.62
C ARG A 48 4.99 0.04 -24.77
N SER A 49 5.78 1.03 -24.37
CA SER A 49 7.23 1.04 -24.55
C SER A 49 7.93 1.52 -23.28
N ALA A 50 8.95 0.76 -22.86
CA ALA A 50 9.78 1.09 -21.70
C ALA A 50 11.05 1.85 -22.10
N THR A 51 11.14 2.35 -23.33
CA THR A 51 12.32 3.13 -23.75
C THR A 51 12.46 4.38 -22.89
N PRO A 52 13.70 4.82 -22.60
CA PRO A 52 13.92 6.04 -21.82
C PRO A 52 13.16 7.26 -22.37
N GLY A 53 13.11 7.42 -23.71
CA GLY A 53 12.37 8.50 -24.36
C GLY A 53 10.86 8.45 -24.12
N ALA A 54 10.22 7.29 -24.35
CA ALA A 54 8.78 7.14 -24.14
C ALA A 54 8.37 7.35 -22.67
N LEU A 55 9.20 6.88 -21.73
CA LEU A 55 8.98 7.12 -20.30
C LEU A 55 9.18 8.59 -19.95
N ALA A 56 10.22 9.25 -20.47
CA ALA A 56 10.47 10.67 -20.25
C ALA A 56 9.31 11.55 -20.73
N GLU A 57 8.74 11.27 -21.92
CA GLU A 57 7.55 11.96 -22.42
C GLU A 57 6.35 11.81 -21.48
N ARG A 58 6.09 10.58 -21.04
CA ARG A 58 5.00 10.31 -20.08
C ARG A 58 5.23 11.01 -18.75
N TYR A 59 6.46 11.01 -18.23
CA TYR A 59 6.81 11.73 -17.01
C TYR A 59 6.61 13.24 -17.17
N ALA A 60 6.97 13.80 -18.32
CA ALA A 60 6.77 15.22 -18.63
C ALA A 60 5.27 15.60 -18.67
N VAL A 61 4.43 14.77 -19.30
CA VAL A 61 2.97 15.00 -19.33
C VAL A 61 2.37 14.98 -17.93
N ASN A 62 2.70 13.98 -17.11
CA ASN A 62 2.17 13.92 -15.74
C ASN A 62 2.70 15.07 -14.88
N ARG A 63 3.97 15.49 -15.05
CA ARG A 63 4.53 16.68 -14.38
C ARG A 63 3.77 17.95 -14.75
N ALA A 64 3.42 18.12 -16.02
CA ALA A 64 2.60 19.26 -16.45
C ALA A 64 1.21 19.23 -15.81
N GLY A 65 0.59 18.04 -15.69
CA GLY A 65 -0.66 17.84 -14.96
C GLY A 65 -0.56 18.20 -13.47
N ILE A 66 0.53 17.80 -12.80
CA ILE A 66 0.80 18.17 -11.40
C ILE A 66 0.91 19.69 -11.25
N ARG A 67 1.66 20.37 -12.12
CA ARG A 67 1.78 21.85 -12.09
C ARG A 67 0.45 22.55 -12.36
N ALA A 68 -0.42 21.97 -13.19
CA ALA A 68 -1.74 22.51 -13.42
C ALA A 68 -2.64 22.35 -12.19
N ALA A 69 -2.59 21.19 -11.52
CA ALA A 69 -3.26 20.99 -10.24
C ALA A 69 -2.72 21.92 -9.15
N GLU A 70 -1.41 22.16 -9.10
CA GLU A 70 -0.77 23.09 -8.16
C GLU A 70 -1.37 24.50 -8.31
N ARG A 71 -1.42 25.03 -9.54
CA ARG A 71 -1.99 26.35 -9.81
C ARG A 71 -3.48 26.44 -9.44
N MET A 72 -4.24 25.37 -9.67
CA MET A 72 -5.65 25.32 -9.28
C MET A 72 -5.83 25.28 -7.75
N ALA A 73 -4.98 24.53 -7.03
CA ALA A 73 -4.99 24.52 -5.58
C ALA A 73 -4.63 25.88 -4.98
N GLU A 74 -3.60 26.54 -5.52
CA GLU A 74 -3.19 27.89 -5.12
C GLU A 74 -4.31 28.92 -5.38
N GLY A 75 -4.91 28.90 -6.58
CA GLY A 75 -6.04 29.78 -6.93
C GLY A 75 -7.30 29.50 -6.11
N HIS A 76 -7.46 28.28 -5.59
CA HIS A 76 -8.52 27.91 -4.65
C HIS A 76 -8.21 28.30 -3.19
N GLY A 77 -6.97 28.70 -2.89
CA GLY A 77 -6.54 29.08 -1.54
C GLY A 77 -6.01 27.93 -0.68
N ASP A 78 -5.90 26.70 -1.21
CA ASP A 78 -5.31 25.56 -0.49
C ASP A 78 -3.80 25.53 -0.66
N ARG A 79 -3.11 26.33 0.15
CA ARG A 79 -1.64 26.47 0.13
C ARG A 79 -0.92 25.17 0.47
N ALA A 80 -1.46 24.36 1.36
CA ALA A 80 -0.84 23.09 1.76
C ALA A 80 -0.87 22.09 0.60
N ARG A 81 -2.01 21.96 -0.10
CA ARG A 81 -2.10 21.15 -1.31
C ARG A 81 -1.21 21.70 -2.42
N ALA A 82 -1.16 23.01 -2.61
CA ALA A 82 -0.29 23.64 -3.60
C ALA A 82 1.20 23.33 -3.33
N GLU A 83 1.66 23.46 -2.08
CA GLU A 83 3.02 23.11 -1.68
C GLU A 83 3.34 21.63 -1.92
N ALA A 84 2.45 20.72 -1.52
CA ALA A 84 2.60 19.29 -1.77
C ALA A 84 2.75 18.99 -3.27
N LEU A 85 1.91 19.61 -4.11
CA LEU A 85 1.95 19.46 -5.57
C LEU A 85 3.22 20.08 -6.19
N ARG A 86 3.69 21.21 -5.68
CA ARG A 86 4.96 21.81 -6.08
C ARG A 86 6.13 20.85 -5.84
N GLY A 87 6.15 20.23 -4.65
CA GLY A 87 7.10 19.17 -4.31
C GLY A 87 6.97 17.94 -5.21
N MET A 88 5.76 17.60 -5.67
CA MET A 88 5.53 16.54 -6.67
C MET A 88 6.02 16.91 -8.06
N ALA A 89 5.92 18.19 -8.46
CA ALA A 89 6.37 18.65 -9.77
C ALA A 89 7.91 18.70 -9.92
N GLY A 90 8.68 18.45 -8.85
CA GLY A 90 10.14 18.50 -8.84
C GLY A 90 10.80 17.58 -9.88
N PRO A 91 11.81 18.05 -10.64
CA PRO A 91 12.30 17.42 -11.88
C PRO A 91 12.83 15.99 -11.71
N ALA A 92 13.33 15.65 -10.52
CA ALA A 92 13.82 14.32 -10.21
C ALA A 92 12.71 13.28 -9.96
N ARG A 93 11.45 13.71 -9.76
CA ARG A 93 10.31 12.81 -9.50
C ARG A 93 9.68 12.37 -10.82
N GLN A 94 9.32 11.10 -10.91
CA GLN A 94 8.86 10.48 -12.15
C GLN A 94 7.49 9.82 -11.92
N PHE A 95 6.50 10.16 -12.74
CA PHE A 95 5.12 9.70 -12.56
C PHE A 95 4.58 9.03 -13.81
N LEU A 96 4.20 7.75 -13.71
CA LEU A 96 3.49 7.08 -14.79
C LEU A 96 2.05 7.59 -14.92
N PHE A 97 1.44 8.01 -13.81
CA PHE A 97 0.07 8.48 -13.77
C PHE A 97 -0.10 9.56 -12.69
N PHE A 98 -0.96 10.53 -12.97
CA PHE A 98 -1.41 11.53 -12.02
C PHE A 98 -2.84 11.98 -12.34
N ASP A 99 -3.68 12.00 -11.31
CA ASP A 99 -4.98 12.66 -11.29
C ASP A 99 -5.12 13.35 -9.93
N GLY A 100 -5.21 14.68 -9.91
CA GLY A 100 -5.27 15.45 -8.66
C GLY A 100 -6.64 15.46 -7.97
N ARG A 101 -7.69 14.94 -8.63
CA ARG A 101 -9.08 15.04 -8.17
C ARG A 101 -9.36 14.05 -7.04
N ASN A 102 -10.34 14.38 -6.18
CA ASN A 102 -10.90 13.47 -5.17
C ASN A 102 -9.86 12.89 -4.17
N GLY A 103 -8.96 13.71 -3.64
CA GLY A 103 -7.83 13.26 -2.79
C GLY A 103 -6.62 12.77 -3.59
N GLY A 104 -6.79 12.56 -4.88
CA GLY A 104 -5.76 12.32 -5.87
C GLY A 104 -5.28 10.88 -5.97
N ARG A 105 -4.87 10.52 -7.18
CA ARG A 105 -4.38 9.21 -7.56
C ARG A 105 -3.08 9.37 -8.34
N THR A 106 -2.12 8.51 -8.08
CA THR A 106 -0.80 8.62 -8.70
C THR A 106 -0.07 7.29 -8.73
N THR A 107 0.85 7.16 -9.69
CA THR A 107 1.88 6.13 -9.68
C THR A 107 3.24 6.79 -9.84
N GLU A 108 3.99 6.93 -8.75
CA GLU A 108 5.38 7.42 -8.78
C GLU A 108 6.36 6.27 -8.98
N VAL A 109 7.43 6.54 -9.72
CA VAL A 109 8.52 5.61 -10.04
C VAL A 109 9.75 6.01 -9.25
N PHE A 110 10.35 5.04 -8.58
CA PHE A 110 11.66 5.14 -7.93
C PHE A 110 12.61 4.18 -8.62
N GLY A 111 13.78 4.66 -9.06
CA GLY A 111 14.73 3.88 -9.86
C GLY A 111 14.51 4.01 -11.37
N ASP A 112 15.19 3.18 -12.16
CA ASP A 112 15.11 3.22 -13.63
C ASP A 112 14.20 2.10 -14.16
N LEU A 113 12.93 2.42 -14.41
CA LEU A 113 11.96 1.47 -14.97
C LEU A 113 12.34 0.99 -16.38
N ALA A 114 13.10 1.77 -17.15
CA ALA A 114 13.58 1.39 -18.48
C ALA A 114 14.64 0.28 -18.43
N ARG A 115 15.32 0.11 -17.29
CA ARG A 115 16.36 -0.91 -17.09
C ARG A 115 16.07 -1.90 -15.95
N ALA A 116 15.00 -1.72 -15.19
CA ALA A 116 14.66 -2.57 -14.06
C ALA A 116 14.43 -4.04 -14.45
N GLU A 117 15.15 -4.93 -13.78
CA GLU A 117 14.96 -6.39 -13.82
C GLU A 117 14.10 -6.89 -12.67
N ARG A 118 13.98 -6.09 -11.59
CA ARG A 118 13.16 -6.35 -10.41
C ARG A 118 12.23 -5.17 -10.20
N ILE A 119 10.92 -5.42 -10.18
CA ILE A 119 9.92 -4.37 -10.06
C ILE A 119 9.01 -4.69 -8.89
N ALA A 120 8.88 -3.76 -7.95
CA ALA A 120 7.94 -3.84 -6.84
C ALA A 120 6.81 -2.83 -7.03
N VAL A 121 5.56 -3.28 -7.01
CA VAL A 121 4.39 -2.40 -6.94
C VAL A 121 3.96 -2.30 -5.49
N LEU A 122 4.06 -1.11 -4.90
CA LEU A 122 3.68 -0.85 -3.52
C LEU A 122 2.26 -0.30 -3.45
N VAL A 123 1.36 -1.08 -2.84
CA VAL A 123 -0.06 -0.77 -2.65
C VAL A 123 -0.28 -0.35 -1.19
N PRO A 124 -0.62 0.93 -0.93
CA PRO A 124 -0.76 1.43 0.43
C PRO A 124 -2.12 1.06 1.05
N GLY A 125 -2.19 1.19 2.36
CA GLY A 125 -3.43 1.11 3.12
C GLY A 125 -4.19 2.44 3.23
N SER A 126 -5.01 2.51 4.27
CA SER A 126 -5.92 3.62 4.59
C SER A 126 -5.24 4.99 4.70
N ASP A 127 -6.03 6.05 4.57
CA ASP A 127 -5.61 7.47 4.65
C ASP A 127 -4.40 7.86 3.78
N THR A 128 -4.14 7.12 2.70
CA THR A 128 -3.06 7.45 1.77
C THR A 128 -3.60 8.21 0.55
N HIS A 129 -3.31 9.51 0.51
CA HIS A 129 -3.74 10.45 -0.52
C HIS A 129 -2.64 11.51 -0.73
N LEU A 130 -2.82 12.44 -1.66
CA LEU A 130 -1.77 13.41 -2.03
C LEU A 130 -1.23 14.20 -0.82
N ASP A 131 -2.09 14.58 0.12
CA ASP A 131 -1.71 15.35 1.31
C ASP A 131 -0.88 14.54 2.32
N ARG A 132 -1.00 13.21 2.30
CA ARG A 132 -0.29 12.29 3.20
C ARG A 132 0.70 11.38 2.47
N TYR A 133 1.10 11.78 1.26
CA TYR A 133 1.91 10.96 0.38
C TYR A 133 3.37 10.79 0.84
N ALA A 134 3.88 11.70 1.68
CA ALA A 134 5.28 11.74 2.09
C ALA A 134 5.78 10.43 2.74
N ARG A 135 4.93 9.77 3.55
CA ARG A 135 5.27 8.49 4.20
C ARG A 135 5.42 7.37 3.18
N LEU A 136 4.46 7.22 2.28
CA LEU A 136 4.51 6.23 1.18
C LEU A 136 5.75 6.46 0.32
N ARG A 137 6.02 7.73 -0.05
CA ARG A 137 7.20 8.13 -0.81
C ARG A 137 8.50 7.70 -0.11
N SER A 138 8.61 7.97 1.19
CA SER A 138 9.81 7.65 1.96
C SER A 138 10.04 6.15 2.04
N GLY A 139 8.98 5.36 2.24
CA GLY A 139 9.06 3.90 2.23
C GLY A 139 9.43 3.32 0.85
N ALA A 140 8.84 3.85 -0.23
CA ALA A 140 9.18 3.42 -1.59
C ALA A 140 10.64 3.74 -1.95
N LEU A 141 11.15 4.90 -1.53
CA LEU A 141 12.55 5.27 -1.70
C LEU A 141 13.48 4.38 -0.88
N ALA A 142 13.13 4.06 0.36
CA ALA A 142 13.88 3.13 1.20
C ALA A 142 13.96 1.74 0.57
N LEU A 143 12.82 1.22 0.08
CA LEU A 143 12.77 -0.07 -0.62
C LEU A 143 13.61 -0.07 -1.90
N GLN A 144 13.55 0.99 -2.70
CA GLN A 144 14.36 1.07 -3.92
C GLN A 144 15.86 1.07 -3.59
N ARG A 145 16.26 1.79 -2.54
CA ARG A 145 17.66 1.80 -2.07
C ARG A 145 18.11 0.43 -1.59
N GLU A 146 17.27 -0.25 -0.81
CA GLU A 146 17.54 -1.61 -0.33
C GLU A 146 17.67 -2.62 -1.49
N LEU A 147 16.84 -2.49 -2.53
CA LEU A 147 16.91 -3.33 -3.73
C LEU A 147 18.14 -3.06 -4.60
N GLY A 148 18.68 -1.84 -4.55
CA GLY A 148 19.83 -1.40 -5.32
C GLY A 148 19.55 -1.22 -6.81
N GLY A 149 20.61 -1.30 -7.62
CA GLY A 149 20.57 -1.06 -9.06
C GLY A 149 19.70 -2.08 -9.83
N ARG A 150 19.24 -1.70 -11.04
CA ARG A 150 18.35 -2.52 -11.88
C ARG A 150 17.03 -2.90 -11.18
N SER A 151 16.57 -2.06 -10.25
CA SER A 151 15.25 -2.20 -9.64
C SER A 151 14.41 -0.96 -9.88
N ALA A 152 13.09 -1.14 -9.86
CA ALA A 152 12.15 -0.03 -9.78
C ALA A 152 11.05 -0.31 -8.74
N VAL A 153 10.72 0.69 -7.94
CA VAL A 153 9.55 0.65 -7.05
C VAL A 153 8.47 1.57 -7.62
N LEU A 154 7.26 1.07 -7.76
CA LEU A 154 6.10 1.78 -8.27
C LEU A 154 5.12 2.00 -7.11
N ALA A 155 5.12 3.22 -6.54
CA ALA A 155 4.20 3.56 -5.46
C ALA A 155 2.82 3.89 -6.04
N TRP A 156 1.90 2.92 -5.96
CA TRP A 156 0.60 2.96 -6.62
C TRP A 156 -0.52 3.40 -5.68
N VAL A 157 -0.98 4.64 -5.84
CA VAL A 157 -2.19 5.18 -5.19
C VAL A 157 -3.28 5.26 -6.26
N GLY A 158 -3.86 4.11 -6.63
CA GLY A 158 -4.83 4.04 -7.73
C GLY A 158 -6.30 4.07 -7.32
N TYR A 159 -6.59 4.15 -6.02
CA TYR A 159 -7.94 4.06 -5.47
C TYR A 159 -8.18 5.11 -4.39
N ARG A 160 -9.45 5.35 -4.05
CA ARG A 160 -9.79 6.19 -2.90
C ARG A 160 -9.67 5.33 -1.64
N THR A 161 -8.59 5.51 -0.90
CA THR A 161 -8.34 4.76 0.33
C THR A 161 -9.45 5.02 1.33
N PRO A 162 -9.90 4.01 2.10
CA PRO A 162 -10.78 4.26 3.22
C PRO A 162 -10.07 5.17 4.23
N SER A 163 -10.85 5.94 4.99
CA SER A 163 -10.33 6.65 6.16
C SER A 163 -10.39 5.72 7.37
N THR A 164 -9.37 5.73 8.24
CA THR A 164 -9.35 4.86 9.43
C THR A 164 -10.50 5.13 10.41
N VAL A 165 -11.11 6.32 10.35
CA VAL A 165 -12.27 6.69 11.17
C VAL A 165 -13.62 6.39 10.48
N SER A 166 -13.60 5.82 9.28
CA SER A 166 -14.80 5.45 8.51
C SER A 166 -15.07 3.95 8.61
N PRO A 167 -16.34 3.50 8.67
CA PRO A 167 -16.67 2.08 8.59
C PRO A 167 -16.18 1.40 7.31
N ASP A 168 -15.91 2.16 6.24
CA ASP A 168 -15.34 1.64 4.99
C ASP A 168 -14.06 0.83 5.22
N VAL A 169 -13.27 1.15 6.26
CA VAL A 169 -12.02 0.44 6.58
C VAL A 169 -12.26 -1.01 7.04
N LEU A 170 -13.46 -1.31 7.53
CA LEU A 170 -13.85 -2.62 8.04
C LEU A 170 -14.56 -3.50 6.99
N THR A 171 -14.68 -3.01 5.75
CA THR A 171 -15.41 -3.72 4.68
C THR A 171 -14.52 -3.89 3.45
N PRO A 172 -14.76 -4.91 2.61
CA PRO A 172 -13.98 -5.12 1.39
C PRO A 172 -14.40 -4.22 0.21
N GLY A 173 -15.35 -3.29 0.40
CA GLY A 173 -15.94 -2.51 -0.69
C GLY A 173 -14.90 -1.68 -1.47
N ARG A 174 -14.07 -0.89 -0.77
CA ARG A 174 -13.01 -0.10 -1.43
C ARG A 174 -11.98 -0.98 -2.12
N ALA A 175 -11.68 -2.13 -1.54
CA ALA A 175 -10.80 -3.12 -2.14
C ALA A 175 -11.38 -3.70 -3.45
N ALA A 176 -12.67 -4.00 -3.47
CA ALA A 176 -13.36 -4.48 -4.66
C ALA A 176 -13.36 -3.44 -5.79
N GLU A 177 -13.60 -2.16 -5.47
CA GLU A 177 -13.52 -1.05 -6.43
C GLU A 177 -12.10 -0.86 -6.99
N ALA A 178 -11.07 -1.06 -6.17
CA ALA A 178 -9.67 -0.86 -6.52
C ALA A 178 -9.08 -2.00 -7.37
N ALA A 179 -9.56 -3.23 -7.18
CA ALA A 179 -8.95 -4.43 -7.74
C ALA A 179 -8.85 -4.44 -9.29
N PRO A 180 -9.87 -4.03 -10.07
CA PRO A 180 -9.73 -3.94 -11.54
C PRO A 180 -8.63 -2.98 -11.99
N GLY A 181 -8.50 -1.84 -11.31
CA GLY A 181 -7.46 -0.85 -11.60
C GLY A 181 -6.06 -1.37 -11.29
N LEU A 182 -5.90 -2.09 -10.18
CA LEU A 182 -4.63 -2.72 -9.83
C LEU A 182 -4.24 -3.79 -10.86
N ARG A 183 -5.17 -4.68 -11.24
CA ARG A 183 -4.94 -5.70 -12.29
C ARG A 183 -4.51 -5.07 -13.61
N ALA A 184 -5.23 -4.03 -14.06
CA ALA A 184 -4.91 -3.33 -15.30
C ALA A 184 -3.51 -2.70 -15.25
N PHE A 185 -3.16 -2.07 -14.13
CA PHE A 185 -1.85 -1.46 -13.95
C PHE A 185 -0.72 -2.51 -13.94
N VAL A 186 -0.83 -3.54 -13.10
CA VAL A 186 0.17 -4.61 -12.99
C VAL A 186 0.33 -5.35 -14.33
N GLY A 187 -0.78 -5.65 -15.01
CA GLY A 187 -0.74 -6.27 -16.34
C GLY A 187 -0.08 -5.37 -17.40
N ALA A 188 -0.26 -4.04 -17.32
CA ALA A 188 0.45 -3.12 -18.20
C ALA A 188 1.95 -3.08 -17.90
N VAL A 189 2.36 -3.10 -16.63
CA VAL A 189 3.77 -3.16 -16.23
C VAL A 189 4.41 -4.49 -16.67
N ALA A 190 3.72 -5.62 -16.51
CA ALA A 190 4.20 -6.92 -16.97
C ALA A 190 4.41 -6.96 -18.49
N LYS A 191 3.49 -6.38 -19.28
CA LYS A 191 3.64 -6.25 -20.74
C LYS A 191 4.78 -5.30 -21.12
N LEU A 192 4.95 -4.23 -20.34
CA LEU A 192 6.00 -3.23 -20.53
C LEU A 192 7.40 -3.83 -20.26
N ARG A 193 7.51 -4.72 -19.28
CA ARG A 193 8.75 -5.35 -18.81
C ARG A 193 8.58 -6.87 -18.65
N PRO A 194 8.44 -7.62 -19.76
CA PRO A 194 8.08 -9.04 -19.73
C PRO A 194 9.14 -9.95 -19.11
N THR A 195 10.41 -9.52 -19.12
CA THR A 195 11.53 -10.27 -18.52
C THR A 195 11.81 -9.88 -17.07
N ALA A 196 11.16 -8.83 -16.54
CA ALA A 196 11.39 -8.39 -15.18
C ALA A 196 10.62 -9.28 -14.19
N ARG A 197 11.24 -9.60 -13.06
CA ARG A 197 10.54 -10.17 -11.92
C ARG A 197 9.66 -9.08 -11.31
N LEU A 198 8.35 -9.31 -11.32
CA LEU A 198 7.35 -8.39 -10.79
C LEU A 198 6.79 -8.94 -9.48
N SER A 199 6.77 -8.12 -8.43
CA SER A 199 6.18 -8.45 -7.13
C SER A 199 5.22 -7.34 -6.70
N VAL A 200 4.13 -7.69 -6.00
CA VAL A 200 3.16 -6.71 -5.46
C VAL A 200 3.20 -6.75 -3.95
N LEU A 201 3.49 -5.61 -3.34
CA LEU A 201 3.70 -5.43 -1.91
C LEU A 201 2.53 -4.62 -1.36
N CYS A 202 1.78 -5.20 -0.42
CA CYS A 202 0.48 -4.71 -0.03
C CYS A 202 0.44 -4.49 1.48
N HIS A 203 0.38 -3.22 1.87
CA HIS A 203 0.40 -2.80 3.28
C HIS A 203 -1.01 -2.56 3.81
N SER A 204 -1.31 -3.06 5.01
CA SER A 204 -2.56 -2.72 5.72
C SER A 204 -3.79 -2.98 4.84
N TYR A 205 -4.74 -2.05 4.72
CA TYR A 205 -5.91 -2.20 3.83
C TYR A 205 -5.54 -2.52 2.36
N GLY A 206 -4.35 -2.14 1.91
CA GLY A 206 -3.83 -2.51 0.60
C GLY A 206 -3.72 -4.02 0.40
N ALA A 207 -3.52 -4.80 1.47
CA ALA A 207 -3.54 -6.27 1.42
C ALA A 207 -4.91 -6.81 0.99
N VAL A 208 -6.01 -6.16 1.41
CA VAL A 208 -7.36 -6.52 0.98
C VAL A 208 -7.56 -6.19 -0.50
N VAL A 209 -7.07 -5.04 -0.96
CA VAL A 209 -7.07 -4.67 -2.39
C VAL A 209 -6.36 -5.74 -3.22
N CYS A 210 -5.18 -6.15 -2.77
CA CYS A 210 -4.40 -7.15 -3.47
C CYS A 210 -5.04 -8.54 -3.43
N GLY A 211 -5.64 -8.94 -2.31
CA GLY A 211 -6.38 -10.19 -2.24
C GLY A 211 -7.57 -10.23 -3.20
N ARG A 212 -8.31 -9.12 -3.34
CA ARG A 212 -9.38 -8.97 -4.35
C ARG A 212 -8.87 -8.92 -5.79
N ALA A 213 -7.61 -8.53 -6.00
CA ALA A 213 -6.98 -8.47 -7.31
C ALA A 213 -6.28 -9.79 -7.71
N ALA A 214 -5.92 -10.63 -6.73
CA ALA A 214 -4.94 -11.70 -6.82
C ALA A 214 -5.12 -12.67 -8.00
N SER A 215 -6.36 -13.06 -8.31
CA SER A 215 -6.67 -14.00 -9.40
C SER A 215 -6.30 -13.51 -10.80
N GLY A 216 -6.13 -12.19 -10.97
CA GLY A 216 -5.67 -11.60 -12.24
C GLY A 216 -4.29 -10.94 -12.15
N LEU A 217 -3.53 -11.19 -11.08
CA LEU A 217 -2.15 -10.73 -10.96
C LEU A 217 -1.20 -11.86 -11.39
N ASN A 218 -0.61 -11.72 -12.57
CA ASN A 218 0.49 -12.60 -12.99
C ASN A 218 1.82 -12.01 -12.51
N VAL A 219 2.17 -12.32 -11.27
CA VAL A 219 3.35 -11.79 -10.57
C VAL A 219 4.09 -12.93 -9.87
N ALA A 220 5.38 -12.74 -9.60
CA ALA A 220 6.19 -13.75 -8.94
C ALA A 220 5.84 -13.86 -7.45
N ASP A 221 5.67 -12.72 -6.78
CA ASP A 221 5.33 -12.65 -5.36
C ASP A 221 4.16 -11.70 -5.11
N LEU A 222 3.25 -12.13 -4.23
CA LEU A 222 2.25 -11.30 -3.60
C LEU A 222 2.56 -11.24 -2.10
N VAL A 223 2.91 -10.05 -1.60
CA VAL A 223 3.38 -9.87 -0.23
C VAL A 223 2.36 -9.06 0.56
N LEU A 224 1.79 -9.67 1.60
CA LEU A 224 0.79 -9.06 2.48
C LEU A 224 1.46 -8.71 3.82
N PHE A 225 1.48 -7.46 4.24
CA PHE A 225 2.15 -7.10 5.49
C PHE A 225 1.44 -6.02 6.29
N GLY A 226 1.52 -6.15 7.61
CA GLY A 226 0.66 -5.41 8.54
C GLY A 226 -0.80 -5.53 8.16
N SER A 227 -1.24 -6.70 7.70
CA SER A 227 -2.52 -6.88 7.03
C SER A 227 -3.62 -7.21 8.04
N PRO A 228 -4.79 -6.51 8.01
CA PRO A 228 -5.96 -6.92 8.78
C PRO A 228 -6.69 -8.12 8.14
N GLY A 229 -6.25 -8.58 6.96
CA GLY A 229 -6.87 -9.65 6.19
C GLY A 229 -6.66 -9.49 4.68
N ALA A 230 -6.98 -10.54 3.92
CA ALA A 230 -6.85 -10.57 2.45
C ALA A 230 -8.20 -10.62 1.71
N GLY A 231 -9.32 -10.50 2.42
CA GLY A 231 -10.68 -10.63 1.87
C GLY A 231 -11.06 -12.07 1.49
N VAL A 232 -10.29 -13.05 1.95
CA VAL A 232 -10.47 -14.49 1.75
C VAL A 232 -10.00 -15.26 2.99
N GLU A 233 -10.33 -16.55 3.07
CA GLU A 233 -9.97 -17.40 4.22
C GLU A 233 -8.57 -18.00 4.15
N ASN A 234 -8.02 -18.22 2.95
CA ASN A 234 -6.70 -18.82 2.76
C ASN A 234 -6.13 -18.53 1.36
N VAL A 235 -4.87 -18.91 1.14
CA VAL A 235 -4.16 -18.72 -0.13
C VAL A 235 -4.84 -19.40 -1.31
N SER A 236 -5.45 -20.58 -1.14
CA SER A 236 -6.12 -21.25 -2.26
C SER A 236 -7.30 -20.44 -2.79
N ALA A 237 -8.03 -19.73 -1.93
CA ALA A 237 -9.14 -18.87 -2.31
C ALA A 237 -8.71 -17.58 -3.06
N LEU A 238 -7.41 -17.23 -3.06
CA LEU A 238 -6.88 -16.14 -3.87
C LEU A 238 -6.83 -16.48 -5.37
N HIS A 239 -6.83 -17.78 -5.72
CA HIS A 239 -6.72 -18.27 -7.09
C HIS A 239 -5.53 -17.66 -7.85
N THR A 240 -4.39 -17.47 -7.17
CA THR A 240 -3.21 -16.81 -7.72
C THR A 240 -2.09 -17.82 -7.99
N PRO A 241 -1.32 -17.66 -9.09
CA PRO A 241 -0.10 -18.44 -9.31
C PRO A 241 1.10 -17.89 -8.53
N ALA A 242 0.98 -16.71 -7.91
CA ALA A 242 2.07 -16.07 -7.20
C ALA A 242 2.45 -16.82 -5.92
N THR A 243 3.72 -16.73 -5.53
CA THR A 243 4.10 -17.10 -4.15
C THR A 243 3.54 -16.06 -3.20
N VAL A 244 2.69 -16.49 -2.26
CA VAL A 244 2.08 -15.59 -1.27
C VAL A 244 2.94 -15.56 -0.02
N TRP A 245 3.35 -14.35 0.37
CA TRP A 245 4.13 -14.07 1.57
C TRP A 245 3.32 -13.23 2.55
N ALA A 246 3.54 -13.45 3.84
CA ALA A 246 2.92 -12.65 4.89
C ALA A 246 3.91 -12.23 5.98
N GLY A 247 3.76 -11.04 6.53
CA GLY A 247 4.59 -10.57 7.64
C GLY A 247 3.86 -9.56 8.51
N ARG A 248 3.99 -9.71 9.82
CA ARG A 248 3.46 -8.77 10.82
C ARG A 248 4.57 -8.45 11.81
N GLY A 249 4.80 -7.17 12.06
CA GLY A 249 5.75 -6.73 13.07
C GLY A 249 5.24 -7.04 14.47
N ASP A 250 6.15 -7.32 15.39
CA ASP A 250 5.79 -7.85 16.72
C ASP A 250 4.94 -6.84 17.53
N ASP A 251 5.14 -5.54 17.29
CA ASP A 251 4.43 -4.43 17.94
C ASP A 251 3.30 -3.85 17.06
N ASP A 252 2.90 -4.54 15.99
CA ASP A 252 1.79 -4.08 15.15
C ASP A 252 0.44 -4.37 15.82
N TRP A 253 -0.28 -3.30 16.19
CA TRP A 253 -1.64 -3.34 16.75
C TRP A 253 -2.66 -4.08 15.87
N ILE A 254 -2.36 -4.32 14.60
CA ILE A 254 -3.17 -5.20 13.74
C ILE A 254 -3.27 -6.61 14.30
N ALA A 255 -2.35 -7.07 15.16
CA ALA A 255 -2.52 -8.34 15.86
C ALA A 255 -3.80 -8.41 16.73
N ASP A 256 -4.31 -7.25 17.16
CA ASP A 256 -5.47 -7.14 18.04
C ASP A 256 -6.79 -6.87 17.29
N VAL A 257 -6.76 -6.69 15.96
CA VAL A 257 -8.01 -6.50 15.20
C VAL A 257 -8.68 -7.85 14.93
N PRO A 258 -10.03 -7.92 14.95
CA PRO A 258 -10.72 -9.15 14.59
C PRO A 258 -10.43 -9.56 13.13
N HIS A 259 -9.81 -10.73 12.98
CA HIS A 259 -9.57 -11.35 11.68
C HIS A 259 -10.70 -12.34 11.36
N GLY A 260 -11.43 -12.05 10.29
CA GLY A 260 -12.57 -12.82 9.84
C GLY A 260 -13.50 -12.00 8.97
N GLN A 261 -14.58 -12.62 8.54
CA GLN A 261 -15.65 -11.95 7.81
C GLN A 261 -17.02 -12.49 8.23
N LEU A 262 -18.00 -11.59 8.23
CA LEU A 262 -19.39 -11.87 8.49
C LEU A 262 -20.21 -11.42 7.28
N GLN A 263 -20.93 -12.37 6.70
CA GLN A 263 -21.91 -12.12 5.65
C GLN A 263 -23.19 -11.57 6.28
N LEU A 264 -23.54 -10.34 5.89
CA LEU A 264 -24.76 -9.65 6.29
C LEU A 264 -25.66 -9.45 5.06
N PRO A 265 -26.98 -9.30 5.23
CA PRO A 265 -27.90 -9.09 4.10
C PRO A 265 -27.55 -7.88 3.22
N PHE A 266 -26.85 -6.90 3.78
CA PHE A 266 -26.46 -5.64 3.13
C PHE A 266 -24.97 -5.55 2.79
N GLY A 267 -24.18 -6.61 3.00
CA GLY A 267 -22.76 -6.60 2.65
C GLY A 267 -21.88 -7.56 3.44
N THR A 268 -20.56 -7.38 3.31
CA THR A 268 -19.57 -8.11 4.10
C THR A 268 -18.97 -7.18 5.15
N LEU A 269 -18.99 -7.59 6.41
CA LEU A 269 -18.23 -6.96 7.48
C LEU A 269 -16.99 -7.82 7.77
N GLY A 270 -15.82 -7.19 7.93
CA GLY A 270 -14.56 -7.88 8.13
C GLY A 270 -13.77 -8.07 6.84
N LEU A 271 -12.51 -8.45 7.01
CA LEU A 271 -11.48 -8.43 5.96
C LEU A 271 -10.86 -9.81 5.72
N GLY A 272 -11.48 -10.88 6.22
CA GLY A 272 -11.01 -12.25 6.06
C GLY A 272 -9.95 -12.65 7.08
N ALA A 273 -9.38 -13.83 6.87
CA ALA A 273 -8.43 -14.44 7.81
C ALA A 273 -7.09 -13.68 7.89
N ASP A 274 -6.42 -13.83 9.02
CA ASP A 274 -5.11 -13.24 9.32
C ASP A 274 -4.02 -13.87 8.41
N PRO A 275 -3.34 -13.11 7.54
CA PRO A 275 -2.40 -13.70 6.60
C PRO A 275 -1.17 -14.38 7.22
N VAL A 276 -0.84 -14.08 8.49
CA VAL A 276 0.30 -14.70 9.16
C VAL A 276 -0.05 -15.99 9.92
N THR A 277 -1.32 -16.41 9.95
CA THR A 277 -1.68 -17.67 10.61
C THR A 277 -1.35 -18.88 9.72
N PRO A 278 -1.05 -20.04 10.33
CA PRO A 278 -0.81 -21.27 9.57
C PRO A 278 -1.98 -21.66 8.66
N GLU A 279 -3.22 -21.44 9.10
CA GLU A 279 -4.44 -21.81 8.38
C GLU A 279 -4.62 -21.00 7.09
N PHE A 280 -4.10 -19.77 7.05
CA PHE A 280 -4.12 -18.96 5.84
C PHE A 280 -3.21 -19.55 4.75
N GLY A 281 -2.07 -20.14 5.14
CA GLY A 281 -1.17 -20.87 4.24
C GLY A 281 -0.18 -20.01 3.44
N ALA A 282 0.06 -18.76 3.84
CA ALA A 282 1.13 -17.94 3.26
C ALA A 282 2.51 -18.33 3.81
N ARG A 283 3.57 -18.00 3.08
CA ARG A 283 4.95 -18.09 3.59
C ARG A 283 5.21 -16.92 4.51
N VAL A 284 5.40 -17.18 5.80
CA VAL A 284 5.64 -16.13 6.79
C VAL A 284 7.10 -15.66 6.75
N PHE A 285 7.34 -14.35 6.74
CA PHE A 285 8.67 -13.77 6.86
C PHE A 285 8.78 -12.91 8.13
N ALA A 286 9.99 -12.83 8.71
CA ALA A 286 10.24 -12.00 9.89
C ALA A 286 10.10 -10.51 9.54
N ALA A 287 9.24 -9.78 10.26
CA ALA A 287 9.09 -8.33 10.11
C ALA A 287 9.82 -7.53 11.21
N GLY A 288 10.25 -8.20 12.28
CA GLY A 288 10.91 -7.60 13.44
C GLY A 288 9.95 -6.82 14.36
N PRO A 289 10.46 -6.06 15.34
CA PRO A 289 9.64 -5.42 16.37
C PRO A 289 8.93 -4.13 15.90
N GLY A 290 8.83 -3.89 14.60
CA GLY A 290 8.24 -2.64 14.09
C GLY A 290 6.73 -2.56 14.30
N GLY A 291 6.22 -1.37 14.59
CA GLY A 291 4.77 -1.11 14.62
C GLY A 291 4.16 -0.97 13.21
N HIS A 292 2.87 -0.71 13.14
CA HIS A 292 2.09 -0.72 11.89
C HIS A 292 2.63 0.15 10.74
N SER A 293 3.33 1.24 11.06
CA SER A 293 3.88 2.17 10.06
C SER A 293 5.37 1.98 9.77
N ASP A 294 5.99 0.92 10.31
CA ASP A 294 7.44 0.82 10.44
C ASP A 294 8.10 -0.12 9.43
N TYR A 295 7.31 -0.91 8.70
CA TYR A 295 7.75 -1.96 7.79
C TYR A 295 8.77 -1.54 6.71
N LEU A 296 8.76 -0.26 6.33
CA LEU A 296 9.65 0.31 5.31
C LEU A 296 10.67 1.30 5.90
N LYS A 297 10.82 1.35 7.23
CA LYS A 297 11.88 2.15 7.86
C LYS A 297 13.25 1.62 7.42
N PRO A 298 14.18 2.50 7.00
CA PRO A 298 15.56 2.11 6.70
C PRO A 298 16.18 1.31 7.85
N GLY A 299 16.88 0.22 7.53
CA GLY A 299 17.53 -0.63 8.52
C GLY A 299 16.59 -1.59 9.28
N SER A 300 15.29 -1.58 9.03
CA SER A 300 14.37 -2.56 9.64
C SER A 300 14.52 -3.97 9.06
N VAL A 301 14.22 -4.99 9.88
CA VAL A 301 14.19 -6.41 9.44
C VAL A 301 13.18 -6.59 8.31
N SER A 302 11.98 -6.01 8.46
CA SER A 302 10.94 -6.03 7.42
C SER A 302 11.45 -5.49 6.08
N LEU A 303 12.07 -4.30 6.05
CA LEU A 303 12.54 -3.71 4.79
C LEU A 303 13.54 -4.63 4.07
N ARG A 304 14.51 -5.20 4.81
CA ARG A 304 15.47 -6.17 4.28
C ARG A 304 14.76 -7.40 3.69
N ASN A 305 13.83 -7.98 4.43
CA ASN A 305 13.12 -9.19 3.99
C ASN A 305 12.19 -8.93 2.80
N LEU A 306 11.51 -7.77 2.75
CA LEU A 306 10.74 -7.34 1.58
C LEU A 306 11.62 -7.20 0.33
N ALA A 307 12.81 -6.61 0.46
CA ALA A 307 13.75 -6.46 -0.64
C ALA A 307 14.32 -7.81 -1.13
N ARG A 308 14.56 -8.75 -0.20
CA ARG A 308 15.00 -10.12 -0.51
C ARG A 308 13.92 -10.87 -1.30
N ILE A 309 12.66 -10.82 -0.87
CA ILE A 309 11.53 -11.45 -1.58
C ILE A 309 11.42 -10.91 -3.01
N VAL A 310 11.41 -9.57 -3.17
CA VAL A 310 11.37 -8.92 -4.50
C VAL A 310 12.58 -9.32 -5.36
N SER A 311 13.72 -9.60 -4.75
CA SER A 311 14.93 -10.07 -5.44
C SER A 311 14.94 -11.58 -5.72
N GLY A 312 13.89 -12.32 -5.34
CA GLY A 312 13.80 -13.78 -5.49
C GLY A 312 14.67 -14.55 -4.50
N GLN A 313 15.08 -13.93 -3.40
CA GLN A 313 15.89 -14.52 -2.34
C GLN A 313 15.02 -14.91 -1.14
N ALA A 314 15.41 -15.96 -0.43
CA ALA A 314 14.76 -16.35 0.82
C ALA A 314 14.92 -15.22 1.87
N PRO A 315 13.86 -14.86 2.62
CA PRO A 315 13.98 -13.97 3.78
C PRO A 315 15.00 -14.49 4.80
N SER A 316 15.59 -13.57 5.56
CA SER A 316 16.41 -13.88 6.73
C SER A 316 15.52 -14.21 7.94
N GLU A 317 15.96 -15.18 8.75
CA GLU A 317 15.28 -15.62 9.98
C GLU A 317 15.64 -14.76 11.21
N GLU A 318 16.65 -13.89 11.11
CA GLU A 318 17.14 -13.12 12.24
C GLU A 318 16.12 -12.08 12.73
N ARG A 319 15.57 -12.34 13.94
CA ARG A 319 15.22 -11.28 14.87
C ARG A 319 16.51 -10.53 15.16
N SER A 320 16.62 -9.30 14.68
CA SER A 320 17.72 -8.41 15.05
C SER A 320 17.58 -8.09 16.53
N ASP A 321 18.19 -8.92 17.39
CA ASP A 321 18.51 -8.54 18.77
C ASP A 321 19.60 -7.47 18.69
N ALA A 322 19.20 -6.21 18.85
CA ALA A 322 20.07 -5.08 19.14
C ALA A 322 19.34 -4.15 20.11
#